data_AF-A0A537SJ43-F1
#
_entry.id   AF-A0A537SJ43-F1
#
_cell.length_a   1.000
_cell.length_b   1.000
_cell.length_c   1.000
_cell.angle_alpha   90.00
_cell.angle_beta   90.00
_cell.angle_gamma   90.00
#
_symmetry.space_group_name_H-M   'P 1'
#
loop_
_entity.id
_entity.type
_entity.pdbx_description
1 polymer ?
#
loop_
_entity_poly.entity_id
_entity_poly.type
_entity_poly.pdbx_seq_one_letter_code
_entity_poly.pdbx_strand_id
1 'polypeptide(L)'
;MIFGLAKKDKSAEREMLPSLQARLACRAGMASSTAGIANGFVQGNLAILPEKLAASFHRFCQLNPKPCPVIGMSDVGNPHIPSLGADLDIRTDLPRYRVWRDGEVVEEPTDIREHWRDDLVAFVLGCSFSFEEALMADDLSIRHIERNVRVPMYRTNIPCAPSGPFAGPMVVSMRPFKPADAIRAVQITSRF
;
A
#
# COMPACT_ATOMS: atom_id res chain seq x y z
N MET A 1 0.52 -3.01 -3.85
CA MET A 1 1.29 -2.63 -5.06
C MET A 1 2.74 -2.37 -4.64
N ILE A 2 3.75 -2.73 -5.43
CA ILE A 2 5.19 -2.63 -5.06
C ILE A 2 5.91 -1.59 -5.94
N PHE A 3 6.68 -0.68 -5.32
CA PHE A 3 7.30 0.51 -5.92
C PHE A 3 8.83 0.50 -5.82
N GLY A 4 9.49 1.17 -6.77
CA GLY A 4 10.95 1.20 -6.91
C GLY A 4 11.61 2.51 -6.51
N LEU A 5 12.28 2.60 -5.35
CA LEU A 5 13.34 3.58 -5.07
C LEU A 5 14.56 2.81 -4.55
N ALA A 6 15.43 2.39 -5.46
CA ALA A 6 16.64 1.65 -5.10
C ALA A 6 17.70 2.58 -4.47
N LYS A 7 18.39 2.11 -3.41
CA LYS A 7 19.71 2.65 -3.07
C LYS A 7 20.67 2.27 -4.20
N LYS A 8 21.43 3.24 -4.71
CA LYS A 8 22.40 3.06 -5.79
C LYS A 8 23.39 1.96 -5.44
N ASP A 9 23.39 0.88 -6.21
CA ASP A 9 24.59 0.06 -6.39
C ASP A 9 24.86 -0.14 -7.88
N LYS A 10 26.13 -0.06 -8.25
CA LYS A 10 26.60 -0.08 -9.64
C LYS A 10 27.07 -1.49 -10.01
N SER A 11 26.68 -1.90 -11.22
CA SER A 11 27.19 -3.01 -12.05
C SER A 11 26.55 -4.40 -11.91
N ALA A 12 25.74 -4.76 -12.90
CA ALA A 12 25.62 -6.07 -13.56
C ALA A 12 24.70 -5.88 -14.79
N GLU A 13 24.67 -6.83 -15.74
CA GLU A 13 23.67 -6.90 -16.83
C GLU A 13 22.29 -6.51 -16.32
N ARG A 14 21.46 -5.81 -17.12
CA ARG A 14 20.25 -5.08 -16.66
C ARG A 14 19.21 -6.03 -16.04
N GLU A 15 19.49 -6.48 -14.82
CA GLU A 15 18.72 -7.42 -14.05
C GLU A 15 17.42 -6.73 -13.71
N MET A 16 16.32 -7.37 -14.08
CA MET A 16 15.00 -6.81 -13.87
C MET A 16 14.80 -6.62 -12.37
N LEU A 17 14.51 -5.39 -11.95
CA LEU A 17 14.30 -5.08 -10.54
C LEU A 17 13.22 -6.01 -9.96
N PRO A 18 13.39 -6.57 -8.74
CA PRO A 18 12.39 -7.44 -8.14
C PRO A 18 10.98 -6.82 -8.09
N SER A 19 10.89 -5.51 -7.84
CA SER A 19 9.61 -4.78 -7.87
C SER A 19 8.97 -4.75 -9.26
N LEU A 20 9.76 -4.62 -10.32
CA LEU A 20 9.28 -4.70 -11.70
C LEU A 20 8.79 -6.11 -12.03
N GLN A 21 9.57 -7.14 -11.69
CA GLN A 21 9.17 -8.53 -11.90
C GLN A 21 7.85 -8.86 -11.18
N ALA A 22 7.67 -8.38 -9.95
CA ALA A 22 6.44 -8.57 -9.20
C ALA A 22 5.22 -7.91 -9.86
N ARG A 23 5.37 -6.70 -10.39
CA ARG A 23 4.29 -6.01 -11.14
C ARG A 23 3.94 -6.75 -12.43
N LEU A 24 4.93 -7.20 -13.18
CA LEU A 24 4.71 -7.99 -14.40
C LEU A 24 4.00 -9.33 -14.09
N ALA A 25 4.34 -9.97 -12.96
CA ALA A 25 3.62 -11.16 -12.52
C ALA A 25 2.16 -10.87 -12.15
N CYS A 26 1.87 -9.73 -11.51
CA CYS A 26 0.50 -9.28 -11.27
C CYS A 26 -0.26 -9.03 -12.57
N ARG A 27 0.35 -8.30 -13.49
CA ARG A 27 -0.19 -7.97 -14.83
C ARG A 27 -0.52 -9.21 -15.65
N ALA A 28 0.29 -10.27 -15.51
CA ALA A 28 0.06 -11.56 -16.14
C ALA A 28 -0.94 -12.46 -15.39
N GLY A 29 -1.51 -12.01 -14.27
CA GLY A 29 -2.45 -12.78 -13.46
C GLY A 29 -1.82 -13.92 -12.66
N MET A 30 -0.50 -13.94 -12.51
CA MET A 30 0.24 -15.03 -11.86
C MET A 30 0.44 -14.83 -10.35
N ALA A 31 0.22 -13.61 -9.83
CA ALA A 31 0.42 -13.28 -8.43
C ALA A 31 -0.90 -13.27 -7.65
N SER A 32 -0.94 -13.95 -6.51
CA SER A 32 -2.09 -13.96 -5.59
C SER A 32 -1.88 -13.10 -4.33
N SER A 33 -0.63 -12.77 -4.01
CA SER A 33 -0.22 -11.98 -2.85
C SER A 33 1.02 -11.16 -3.19
N THR A 34 1.27 -10.11 -2.41
CA THR A 34 2.50 -9.29 -2.47
C THR A 34 3.36 -9.43 -1.22
N ALA A 35 2.91 -10.18 -0.21
CA ALA A 35 3.65 -10.37 1.03
C ALA A 35 4.95 -11.14 0.77
N GLY A 36 6.08 -10.60 1.26
CA GLY A 36 7.41 -11.20 1.10
C GLY A 36 7.97 -11.17 -0.32
N ILE A 37 7.32 -10.45 -1.25
CA ILE A 37 7.79 -10.28 -2.62
C ILE A 37 8.53 -8.94 -2.73
N ALA A 38 9.67 -8.96 -3.42
CA ALA A 38 10.49 -7.78 -3.68
C ALA A 38 10.84 -7.00 -2.39
N ASN A 39 11.42 -7.70 -1.41
CA ASN A 39 11.89 -7.10 -0.16
C ASN A 39 12.88 -5.96 -0.43
N GLY A 40 12.89 -4.95 0.45
CA GLY A 40 13.65 -3.71 0.29
C GLY A 40 12.98 -2.67 -0.63
N PHE A 41 11.80 -2.95 -1.16
CA PHE A 41 11.00 -2.03 -1.96
C PHE A 41 9.72 -1.61 -1.22
N VAL A 42 9.31 -0.36 -1.42
CA VAL A 42 8.11 0.18 -0.78
C VAL A 42 6.88 -0.49 -1.36
N GLN A 43 6.00 -1.00 -0.50
CA GLN A 43 4.67 -1.42 -0.90
C GLN A 43 3.63 -0.39 -0.44
N GLY A 44 2.56 -0.21 -1.22
CA GLY A 44 1.45 0.67 -0.86
C GLY A 44 0.08 0.07 -1.12
N ASN A 45 -0.88 0.64 -0.39
CA ASN A 45 -2.31 0.45 -0.53
C ASN A 45 -2.85 1.43 -1.58
N LEU A 46 -3.95 1.08 -2.24
CA LEU A 46 -4.49 1.83 -3.36
C LEU A 46 -5.93 2.26 -3.08
N ALA A 47 -6.22 3.53 -3.31
CA ALA A 47 -7.58 4.06 -3.42
C ALA A 47 -7.73 4.78 -4.76
N ILE A 48 -8.79 4.47 -5.50
CA ILE A 48 -9.11 5.14 -6.77
C ILE A 48 -10.51 5.72 -6.65
N LEU A 49 -10.66 6.99 -6.99
CA LEU A 49 -11.90 7.72 -6.76
C LEU A 49 -12.12 8.82 -7.80
N PRO A 50 -13.38 9.24 -8.05
CA PRO A 50 -13.70 10.35 -8.94
C PRO A 50 -12.99 11.66 -8.53
N GLU A 51 -12.56 12.46 -9.51
CA GLU A 51 -11.86 13.75 -9.34
C GLU A 51 -12.60 14.67 -8.37
N LYS A 52 -13.94 14.73 -8.48
CA LYS A 52 -14.79 15.53 -7.58
C LYS A 52 -14.61 15.21 -6.09
N LEU A 53 -14.10 14.03 -5.75
CA LEU A 53 -13.80 13.60 -4.39
C LEU A 53 -12.31 13.72 -4.03
N ALA A 54 -11.42 13.89 -5.00
CA ALA A 54 -9.97 13.85 -4.82
C ALA A 54 -9.45 14.92 -3.86
N ALA A 55 -9.91 16.16 -3.97
CA ALA A 55 -9.51 17.22 -3.05
C ALA A 55 -9.91 16.90 -1.59
N SER A 56 -11.12 16.37 -1.38
CA SER A 56 -11.60 16.00 -0.04
C SER A 56 -10.82 14.81 0.52
N PHE A 57 -10.51 13.81 -0.31
CA PHE A 57 -9.74 12.63 0.10
C PHE A 57 -8.28 12.97 0.39
N HIS A 58 -7.65 13.80 -0.43
CA HIS A 58 -6.29 14.28 -0.20
C HIS A 58 -6.20 15.04 1.14
N ARG A 59 -7.14 15.96 1.40
CA ARG A 59 -7.23 16.66 2.68
C ARG A 59 -7.51 15.69 3.84
N PHE A 60 -8.35 14.67 3.65
CA PHE A 60 -8.55 13.62 4.65
C PHE A 60 -7.22 12.93 5.00
N CYS A 61 -6.41 12.59 3.99
CA CYS A 61 -5.10 11.98 4.22
C CYS A 61 -4.13 12.93 4.93
N GLN A 62 -4.12 14.22 4.57
CA GLN A 62 -3.28 15.24 5.23
C GLN A 62 -3.64 15.47 6.69
N LEU A 63 -4.93 15.41 7.04
CA LEU A 63 -5.39 15.50 8.43
C LEU A 63 -5.12 14.22 9.22
N ASN A 64 -4.89 13.10 8.54
CA ASN A 64 -4.66 11.78 9.14
C ASN A 64 -3.39 11.12 8.58
N PRO A 65 -2.20 11.76 8.71
CA PRO A 65 -1.00 11.32 8.00
C PRO A 65 -0.45 9.98 8.50
N LYS A 66 -0.69 9.62 9.77
CA LYS A 66 -0.29 8.32 10.33
C LYS A 66 -1.05 7.14 9.71
N PRO A 67 -2.40 7.13 9.69
CA PRO A 67 -3.15 6.04 9.05
C PRO A 67 -3.24 6.16 7.52
N CYS A 68 -3.01 7.34 6.93
CA CYS A 68 -3.15 7.59 5.50
C CYS A 68 -1.95 8.34 4.89
N PRO A 69 -0.71 7.80 4.99
CA PRO A 69 0.46 8.46 4.43
C PRO A 69 0.44 8.38 2.90
N VAL A 70 0.21 9.49 2.19
CA VAL A 70 0.24 9.51 0.72
C VAL A 70 1.68 9.46 0.23
N ILE A 71 2.01 8.46 -0.60
CA ILE A 71 3.34 8.31 -1.21
C ILE A 71 3.32 8.54 -2.73
N GLY A 72 2.14 8.57 -3.35
CA GLY A 72 1.97 9.01 -4.72
C GLY A 72 0.51 9.24 -5.07
N MET A 73 0.30 10.06 -6.10
CA MET A 73 -1.00 10.43 -6.62
C MET A 73 -0.88 10.53 -8.15
N SER A 74 -1.87 10.05 -8.88
CA SER A 74 -1.92 10.22 -10.32
C SER A 74 -2.54 11.55 -10.73
N ASP A 75 -2.30 11.96 -11.97
CA ASP A 75 -3.16 12.96 -12.62
C ASP A 75 -4.55 12.36 -12.88
N VAL A 76 -5.54 13.23 -13.13
CA VAL A 76 -6.91 12.85 -13.46
C VAL A 76 -6.93 12.02 -14.75
N GLY A 77 -7.56 10.85 -14.69
CA GLY A 77 -7.67 9.89 -15.80
C GLY A 77 -6.39 9.13 -16.12
N ASN A 78 -5.23 9.54 -15.59
CA ASN A 78 -3.95 8.91 -15.88
C ASN A 78 -3.69 7.72 -14.93
N PRO A 79 -3.55 6.48 -15.43
CA PRO A 79 -3.29 5.31 -14.59
C PRO A 79 -1.81 5.16 -14.20
N HIS A 80 -0.92 6.06 -14.62
CA HIS A 80 0.51 5.98 -14.36
C HIS A 80 0.94 6.95 -13.26
N ILE A 81 1.91 6.53 -12.45
CA ILE A 81 2.59 7.38 -11.46
C ILE A 81 4.10 7.17 -11.63
N PRO A 82 4.76 7.89 -12.56
CA PRO A 82 6.16 7.64 -12.93
C PRO A 82 7.14 7.74 -11.75
N SER A 83 6.84 8.55 -10.74
CA SER A 83 7.64 8.66 -9.51
C SER A 83 7.67 7.40 -8.66
N LEU A 84 6.69 6.49 -8.85
CA LEU A 84 6.56 5.23 -8.15
C LEU A 84 7.04 4.02 -8.98
N GLY A 85 7.00 4.16 -10.30
CA GLY A 85 7.54 3.19 -11.24
C GLY A 85 7.35 3.67 -12.68
N ALA A 86 8.40 3.63 -13.49
CA ALA A 86 8.38 4.18 -14.84
C ALA A 86 7.35 3.50 -15.78
N ASP A 87 7.11 2.21 -15.59
CA ASP A 87 6.18 1.39 -16.39
C ASP A 87 4.92 0.97 -15.60
N LEU A 88 4.69 1.61 -14.45
CA LEU A 88 3.59 1.28 -13.54
C LEU A 88 2.25 1.57 -14.20
N ASP A 89 1.41 0.54 -14.35
CA ASP A 89 0.01 0.69 -14.72
C ASP A 89 -0.90 0.25 -13.56
N ILE A 90 -1.55 1.23 -12.92
CA ILE A 90 -2.42 0.99 -11.77
C ILE A 90 -3.58 0.05 -12.05
N ARG A 91 -3.95 -0.13 -13.32
CA ARG A 91 -5.11 -0.95 -13.69
C ARG A 91 -4.81 -2.44 -13.69
N THR A 92 -3.54 -2.84 -13.74
CA THR A 92 -3.14 -4.24 -13.94
C THR A 92 -2.02 -4.72 -13.02
N ASP A 93 -1.26 -3.81 -12.39
CA ASP A 93 -0.06 -4.17 -11.62
C ASP A 93 -0.32 -4.55 -10.15
N LEU A 94 -1.56 -4.94 -9.81
CA LEU A 94 -1.93 -5.48 -8.50
C LEU A 94 -2.50 -6.90 -8.66
N PRO A 95 -2.30 -7.78 -7.67
CA PRO A 95 -2.81 -9.14 -7.72
C PRO A 95 -4.34 -9.20 -7.61
N ARG A 96 -4.97 -8.17 -7.01
CA ARG A 96 -6.42 -8.10 -6.81
C ARG A 96 -6.87 -6.68 -6.52
N TYR A 97 -8.05 -6.33 -7.01
CA TYR A 97 -8.78 -5.09 -6.71
C TYR A 97 -10.09 -5.39 -5.98
N ARG A 98 -10.65 -4.36 -5.35
CA ARG A 98 -12.03 -4.37 -4.85
C ARG A 98 -12.76 -3.20 -5.48
N VAL A 99 -13.82 -3.49 -6.23
CA VAL A 99 -14.70 -2.48 -6.83
C VAL A 99 -15.86 -2.25 -5.87
N TRP A 100 -16.04 -0.99 -5.48
CA TRP A 100 -17.07 -0.58 -4.53
C TRP A 100 -18.17 0.20 -5.25
N ARG A 101 -19.44 -0.09 -4.94
CA ARG A 101 -20.60 0.73 -5.32
C ARG A 101 -21.50 0.89 -4.10
N ASP A 102 -21.88 2.13 -3.80
CA ASP A 102 -22.78 2.47 -2.69
C ASP A 102 -22.39 1.87 -1.33
N GLY A 103 -21.08 1.75 -1.08
CA GLY A 103 -20.54 1.22 0.19
C GLY A 103 -20.34 -0.29 0.22
N GLU A 104 -20.74 -1.02 -0.82
CA GLU A 104 -20.64 -2.48 -0.90
C GLU A 104 -19.60 -2.91 -1.95
N VAL A 105 -18.93 -4.04 -1.71
CA VAL A 105 -18.03 -4.66 -2.68
C VAL A 105 -18.87 -5.44 -3.69
N VAL A 106 -18.82 -5.03 -4.95
CA VAL A 106 -19.59 -5.67 -6.03
C VAL A 106 -18.76 -6.63 -6.87
N GLU A 107 -17.45 -6.36 -6.99
CA GLU A 107 -16.53 -7.16 -7.78
C GLU A 107 -15.14 -7.16 -7.16
N GLU A 108 -14.39 -8.22 -7.40
CA GLU A 108 -12.99 -8.31 -7.04
C GLU A 108 -12.21 -8.82 -8.27
N PRO A 109 -11.87 -7.97 -9.26
CA PRO A 109 -11.12 -8.40 -10.43
C PRO A 109 -9.61 -8.39 -10.18
N THR A 110 -8.83 -8.93 -11.12
CA THR A 110 -7.36 -8.80 -11.20
C THR A 110 -6.93 -7.72 -12.21
N ASP A 111 -7.89 -7.10 -12.90
CA ASP A 111 -7.72 -6.08 -13.92
C ASP A 111 -8.91 -5.12 -13.83
N ILE A 112 -8.67 -3.81 -13.80
CA ILE A 112 -9.71 -2.78 -13.71
C ILE A 112 -9.76 -1.87 -14.93
N ARG A 113 -9.19 -2.26 -16.07
CA ARG A 113 -9.25 -1.45 -17.31
C ARG A 113 -10.69 -1.15 -17.73
N GLU A 114 -11.60 -2.10 -17.58
CA GLU A 114 -13.03 -1.91 -17.86
C GLU A 114 -13.74 -1.00 -16.85
N HIS A 115 -13.20 -0.87 -15.64
CA HIS A 115 -13.72 0.00 -14.59
C HIS A 115 -13.10 1.40 -14.59
N TRP A 116 -12.00 1.59 -15.35
CA TRP A 116 -11.28 2.85 -15.40
C TRP A 116 -12.06 3.90 -16.16
N ARG A 117 -12.05 5.13 -15.67
CA ARG A 117 -12.73 6.27 -16.28
C ARG A 117 -11.79 7.47 -16.31
N ASP A 118 -12.07 8.40 -17.21
CA ASP A 118 -11.24 9.59 -17.41
C ASP A 118 -11.31 10.58 -16.24
N ASP A 119 -12.29 10.42 -15.34
CA ASP A 119 -12.44 11.25 -14.14
C ASP A 119 -11.77 10.64 -12.89
N LEU A 120 -11.02 9.55 -12.99
CA LEU A 120 -10.45 8.88 -11.81
C LEU A 120 -9.10 9.45 -11.40
N VAL A 121 -8.87 9.54 -10.08
CA VAL A 121 -7.57 9.83 -9.47
C VAL A 121 -7.18 8.66 -8.59
N ALA A 122 -5.95 8.17 -8.75
CA ALA A 122 -5.38 7.13 -7.92
C ALA A 122 -4.52 7.73 -6.81
N PHE A 123 -4.71 7.24 -5.60
CA PHE A 123 -3.93 7.53 -4.41
C PHE A 123 -3.23 6.27 -3.95
N VAL A 124 -1.91 6.37 -3.82
CA VAL A 124 -1.09 5.33 -3.22
C VAL A 124 -0.74 5.74 -1.81
N LEU A 125 -1.18 4.92 -0.86
CA LEU A 125 -0.89 5.10 0.56
C LEU A 125 0.25 4.17 0.98
N GLY A 126 1.21 4.68 1.74
CA GLY A 126 2.30 3.90 2.32
C GLY A 126 1.78 2.77 3.20
N CYS A 127 2.55 1.67 3.25
CA CYS A 127 2.23 0.50 4.05
C CYS A 127 3.25 0.30 5.19
N SER A 128 2.88 -0.51 6.17
CA SER A 128 3.68 -0.85 7.36
C SER A 128 4.95 -1.64 7.08
N PHE A 129 5.15 -2.14 5.86
CA PHE A 129 6.25 -3.05 5.55
C PHE A 129 7.64 -2.48 5.84
N SER A 130 7.83 -1.16 5.66
CA SER A 130 9.13 -0.52 5.92
C SER A 130 9.59 -0.65 7.37
N PHE A 131 8.66 -0.65 8.33
CA PHE A 131 9.03 -0.85 9.73
C PHE A 131 9.08 -2.32 10.12
N GLU A 132 8.38 -3.22 9.41
CA GLU A 132 8.48 -4.67 9.65
C GLU A 132 9.87 -5.20 9.32
N GLU A 133 10.45 -4.74 8.20
CA GLU A 133 11.85 -5.03 7.87
C GLU A 133 12.79 -4.54 8.98
N ALA A 134 12.56 -3.34 9.51
CA ALA A 134 13.37 -2.79 10.60
C ALA A 134 13.22 -3.56 11.92
N LEU A 135 12.03 -4.09 12.22
CA LEU A 135 11.80 -4.95 13.38
C LEU A 135 12.52 -6.29 13.22
N MET A 136 12.41 -6.93 12.04
CA MET A 136 13.07 -8.20 11.76
C MET A 136 14.60 -8.09 11.75
N ALA A 137 15.14 -6.95 11.29
CA ALA A 137 16.58 -6.66 11.32
C ALA A 137 17.13 -6.47 12.76
N ASP A 138 16.26 -6.27 13.75
CA ASP A 138 16.60 -6.19 15.17
C ASP A 138 16.15 -7.47 15.92
N ASP A 139 16.05 -8.59 15.20
CA ASP A 139 15.69 -9.93 15.70
C ASP A 139 14.30 -10.03 16.36
N LEU A 140 13.40 -9.09 16.05
CA LEU A 140 12.01 -9.16 16.53
C LEU A 140 11.16 -10.01 15.58
N SER A 141 10.70 -11.14 16.10
CA SER A 141 9.81 -12.04 15.36
C SER A 141 8.44 -11.43 15.10
N ILE A 142 8.01 -11.45 13.84
CA ILE A 142 6.70 -10.98 13.41
C ILE A 142 5.79 -12.18 13.15
N ARG A 143 4.83 -12.37 14.06
CA ARG A 143 4.01 -13.60 14.11
C ARG A 143 3.26 -13.95 12.84
N HIS A 144 2.71 -12.97 12.11
CA HIS A 144 1.94 -13.26 10.91
C HIS A 144 2.84 -13.68 9.74
N ILE A 145 4.09 -13.18 9.72
CA ILE A 145 5.12 -13.61 8.76
C ILE A 145 5.53 -15.05 9.05
N GLU A 146 5.85 -15.38 10.31
CA GLU A 146 6.19 -16.76 10.73
C GLU A 146 5.12 -17.78 10.33
N ARG A 147 3.85 -17.37 10.41
CA ARG A 147 2.69 -18.24 10.19
C ARG A 147 2.21 -18.20 8.74
N ASN A 148 2.85 -17.40 7.88
CA ASN A 148 2.43 -17.17 6.49
C ASN A 148 0.94 -16.82 6.38
N VAL A 149 0.48 -15.89 7.23
CA VAL A 149 -0.89 -15.38 7.24
C VAL A 149 -0.89 -13.86 7.11
N ARG A 150 -2.05 -13.30 6.73
CA ARG A 150 -2.21 -11.84 6.68
C ARG A 150 -2.13 -11.24 8.08
N VAL A 151 -1.55 -10.03 8.17
CA VAL A 151 -1.56 -9.25 9.41
C VAL A 151 -3.01 -9.01 9.86
N PRO A 152 -3.35 -9.24 11.13
CA PRO A 152 -4.69 -8.96 11.62
C PRO A 152 -4.90 -7.44 11.67
N MET A 153 -6.04 -6.99 11.15
CA MET A 153 -6.44 -5.58 11.12
C MET A 153 -7.77 -5.41 11.84
N TYR A 154 -7.91 -4.32 12.60
CA TYR A 154 -9.07 -4.04 13.43
C TYR A 154 -9.58 -2.62 13.20
N ARG A 155 -10.91 -2.47 13.10
CA ARG A 155 -11.58 -1.17 13.14
C ARG A 155 -11.66 -0.73 14.61
N THR A 156 -11.07 0.40 14.94
CA THR A 156 -11.07 0.94 16.30
C THR A 156 -12.30 1.81 16.57
N ASN A 157 -12.40 2.36 17.78
CA ASN A 157 -13.31 3.46 18.10
C ASN A 157 -12.62 4.84 18.05
N ILE A 158 -11.38 4.92 17.56
CA ILE A 158 -10.63 6.18 17.43
C ILE A 158 -11.01 6.82 16.10
N PRO A 159 -11.65 8.00 16.08
CA PRO A 159 -12.07 8.63 14.83
C PRO A 159 -10.87 9.25 14.10
N CYS A 160 -10.87 9.14 12.77
CA CYS A 160 -10.07 10.01 11.91
C CYS A 160 -10.70 11.41 11.84
N ALA A 161 -9.87 12.43 11.65
CA ALA A 161 -10.33 13.79 11.38
C ALA A 161 -11.06 13.84 10.01
N PRO A 162 -12.32 14.27 9.94
CA PRO A 162 -13.11 14.19 8.72
C PRO A 162 -12.73 15.25 7.68
N SER A 163 -13.04 15.00 6.41
CA SER A 163 -12.89 15.97 5.31
C SER A 163 -13.86 15.64 4.17
N GLY A 164 -14.77 16.57 3.86
CA GLY A 164 -15.84 16.35 2.89
C GLY A 164 -16.68 15.12 3.28
N PRO A 165 -16.95 14.18 2.36
CA PRO A 165 -17.70 12.97 2.68
C PRO A 165 -16.88 11.89 3.43
N PHE A 166 -15.58 12.11 3.64
CA PHE A 166 -14.71 11.12 4.26
C PHE A 166 -14.68 11.30 5.78
N ALA A 167 -15.21 10.30 6.47
CA ALA A 167 -15.19 10.17 7.92
C ALA A 167 -15.22 8.68 8.30
N GLY A 168 -14.61 8.32 9.43
CA GLY A 168 -14.65 6.94 9.90
C GLY A 168 -13.62 6.65 10.98
N PRO A 169 -13.70 5.46 11.60
CA PRO A 169 -12.72 5.02 12.57
C PRO A 169 -11.40 4.65 11.91
N MET A 170 -10.30 4.88 12.63
CA MET A 170 -8.97 4.41 12.28
C MET A 170 -8.94 2.87 12.28
N VAL A 171 -8.31 2.30 11.24
CA VAL A 171 -7.97 0.87 11.18
C VAL A 171 -6.52 0.70 11.64
N VAL A 172 -6.30 -0.26 12.54
CA VAL A 172 -4.97 -0.60 13.06
C VAL A 172 -4.59 -2.02 12.69
N SER A 173 -3.29 -2.29 12.57
CA SER A 173 -2.75 -3.65 12.44
C SER A 173 -2.07 -4.07 13.75
N MET A 174 -2.29 -5.32 14.18
CA MET A 174 -1.76 -5.81 15.46
C MET A 174 -0.60 -6.79 15.24
N ARG A 175 0.47 -6.59 16.02
CA ARG A 175 1.64 -7.48 16.07
C ARG A 175 1.86 -7.89 17.53
N PRO A 176 1.75 -9.20 17.86
CA PRO A 176 1.92 -9.65 19.23
C PRO A 176 3.40 -9.75 19.56
N PHE A 177 3.81 -9.11 20.66
CA PHE A 177 5.18 -9.15 21.18
C PHE A 177 5.17 -9.50 22.67
N LYS A 178 6.27 -10.10 23.15
CA LYS A 178 6.54 -10.15 24.60
C LYS A 178 6.75 -8.72 25.11
N PRO A 179 6.55 -8.44 26.41
CA PRO A 179 6.67 -7.07 26.93
C PRO A 179 8.01 -6.37 26.60
N ALA A 180 9.14 -7.06 26.72
CA ALA A 180 10.46 -6.51 26.38
C ALA A 180 10.57 -6.18 24.87
N ASP A 181 10.16 -7.12 24.02
CA ASP A 181 10.13 -6.97 22.57
C ASP A 181 9.20 -5.83 22.13
N ALA A 182 8.07 -5.64 22.83
CA ALA A 182 7.13 -4.56 22.56
C ALA A 182 7.76 -3.19 22.83
N ILE A 183 8.51 -3.04 23.92
CA ILE A 183 9.25 -1.81 24.23
C ILE A 183 10.28 -1.54 23.14
N ARG A 184 11.01 -2.58 22.72
CA ARG A 184 12.01 -2.47 21.65
C ARG A 184 11.36 -2.09 20.32
N ALA A 185 10.23 -2.71 19.98
CA ALA A 185 9.45 -2.40 18.79
C ALA A 185 9.00 -0.93 18.76
N VAL A 186 8.57 -0.37 19.89
CA VAL A 186 8.21 1.06 20.00
C VAL A 186 9.42 1.94 19.68
N GLN A 187 10.61 1.63 20.21
CA GLN A 187 11.83 2.39 19.92
C GLN A 187 12.19 2.37 18.44
N ILE A 188 12.11 1.21 17.81
CA ILE A 188 12.40 1.03 16.38
C ILE A 188 11.38 1.79 15.53
N THR A 189 10.09 1.61 15.82
CA THR A 189 9.00 2.17 14.99
C THR A 189 8.79 3.67 15.21
N SER A 190 9.32 4.28 16.28
CA SER A 190 9.22 5.72 16.53
C SER A 190 9.88 6.62 15.49
N ARG A 191 10.75 6.04 14.64
CA ARG A 191 11.49 6.75 13.58
C ARG A 191 10.73 6.81 12.24
N PHE A 192 9.55 6.19 12.16
CA PHE A 192 8.74 6.05 10.95
C PHE A 192 7.45 6.87 11.02
#